data_AF-A0A943LCC9-F1
#
_entry.id   AF-A0A943LCC9-F1
#
_cell.length_a   1.000
_cell.length_b   1.000
_cell.length_c   1.000
_cell.angle_alpha   90.00
_cell.angle_beta   90.00
_cell.angle_gamma   90.00
#
_symmetry.space_group_name_H-M   'P 1'
#
loop_
_entity.id
_entity.type
_entity.pdbx_description
1 polymer ?
#
loop_
_entity_poly.entity_id
_entity_poly.type
_entity_poly.pdbx_seq_one_letter_code
_entity_poly.pdbx_strand_id
1 'polypeptide(L)'
;MNMIDCKVIRDLMTLYVDGLSSEESNEIIEHHIKKCSKCNDYLNSLSDECFLEKNVVDKYEVDDKVEQKIVQDIKRSNVSKLLIYSIVGGVLATLLTSGSLIFNGFLLLPLFGAVIYLKFKNKLIAPLSIYVIQFLNLSIDMFIDLSIQSENIGVTLWDYVSYTCGNAIFALFFMGFTFIGVVIGILIEKIFLDK
;
A
#
# COMPACT_ATOMS: atom_id res chain seq x y z
N MET A 1 -49.85 -3.01 -25.71
CA MET A 1 -48.71 -3.16 -24.80
C MET A 1 -47.80 -4.23 -25.36
N ASN A 2 -46.57 -3.89 -25.72
CA ASN A 2 -45.60 -4.84 -26.26
C ASN A 2 -45.34 -5.93 -25.21
N MET A 3 -45.63 -7.18 -25.55
CA MET A 3 -45.22 -8.30 -24.71
C MET A 3 -43.69 -8.37 -24.77
N ILE A 4 -43.06 -8.11 -23.63
CA ILE A 4 -41.61 -8.29 -23.47
C ILE A 4 -41.28 -9.76 -23.71
N ASP A 5 -40.18 -10.00 -24.43
CA ASP A 5 -39.76 -11.35 -24.81
C ASP A 5 -39.47 -12.19 -23.55
N CYS A 6 -39.86 -13.47 -23.61
CA CYS A 6 -39.66 -14.44 -22.54
C CYS A 6 -38.19 -14.55 -22.14
N LYS A 7 -37.25 -14.36 -23.08
CA LYS A 7 -35.80 -14.38 -22.78
C LYS A 7 -35.40 -13.26 -21.81
N VAL A 8 -35.86 -12.04 -22.08
CA VAL A 8 -35.58 -10.88 -21.23
C VAL A 8 -36.21 -11.07 -19.85
N ILE A 9 -37.42 -11.61 -19.78
CA ILE A 9 -38.09 -11.91 -18.50
C ILE A 9 -37.31 -12.95 -17.69
N ARG A 10 -36.78 -14.00 -18.34
CA ARG A 10 -35.98 -15.03 -17.66
C ARG A 10 -34.66 -14.50 -17.11
N ASP A 11 -34.00 -13.60 -17.84
CA ASP A 11 -32.77 -12.94 -17.38
C ASP A 11 -33.03 -12.03 -16.17
N LEU A 12 -34.21 -11.40 -16.10
CA LEU A 12 -34.63 -10.58 -14.95
C LEU A 12 -35.15 -11.41 -13.77
N MET A 13 -35.55 -12.67 -13.99
CA MET A 13 -36.07 -13.54 -12.93
C MET A 13 -35.03 -13.96 -11.91
N THR A 14 -33.76 -14.10 -12.30
CA THR A 14 -32.67 -14.38 -11.35
C THR A 14 -32.52 -13.23 -10.36
N LEU A 15 -32.47 -12.00 -10.86
CA LEU A 15 -32.43 -10.79 -10.03
C LEU A 15 -33.70 -10.61 -9.17
N TYR A 16 -34.85 -11.05 -9.66
CA TYR A 16 -36.13 -11.05 -8.93
C TYR A 16 -36.13 -12.02 -7.75
N VAL A 17 -35.63 -13.25 -7.93
CA VAL A 17 -35.49 -14.25 -6.86
C VAL A 17 -34.47 -13.78 -5.80
N ASP A 18 -33.40 -13.12 -6.24
CA ASP A 18 -32.37 -12.56 -5.37
C ASP A 18 -32.82 -11.27 -4.64
N GLY A 19 -33.99 -10.72 -4.97
CA GLY A 19 -34.53 -9.50 -4.37
C GLY A 19 -33.78 -8.22 -4.75
N LEU A 20 -33.03 -8.24 -5.86
CA LEU A 20 -32.18 -7.14 -6.34
C LEU A 20 -32.79 -6.35 -7.50
N SER A 21 -34.00 -6.72 -7.95
CA SER A 21 -34.72 -6.01 -9.01
C SER A 21 -35.53 -4.82 -8.48
N SER A 22 -35.68 -3.81 -9.34
CA SER A 22 -36.52 -2.64 -9.04
C SER A 22 -38.01 -2.98 -9.03
N GLU A 23 -38.81 -2.19 -8.32
CA GLU A 23 -40.27 -2.37 -8.21
C GLU A 23 -40.96 -2.35 -9.59
N GLU A 24 -40.55 -1.45 -10.49
CA GLU A 24 -41.03 -1.40 -11.88
C GLU A 24 -40.75 -2.69 -12.66
N SER A 25 -39.60 -3.33 -12.42
CA SER A 25 -39.24 -4.60 -13.05
C SER A 25 -40.05 -5.77 -12.48
N ASN A 26 -40.37 -5.73 -11.19
CA ASN A 26 -41.16 -6.76 -10.52
C ASN A 26 -42.59 -6.82 -11.09
N GLU A 27 -43.23 -5.66 -11.27
CA GLU A 27 -44.57 -5.57 -11.85
C GLU A 27 -44.64 -6.18 -13.26
N ILE A 28 -43.59 -5.95 -14.06
CA ILE A 28 -43.46 -6.48 -15.41
C ILE A 28 -43.36 -8.02 -15.40
N ILE A 29 -42.53 -8.57 -14.52
CA ILE A 29 -42.33 -10.02 -14.37
C ILE A 29 -43.63 -10.68 -13.89
N GLU A 30 -44.27 -10.14 -12.86
CA GLU A 30 -45.54 -10.65 -12.33
C GLU A 30 -46.67 -10.64 -13.37
N HIS A 31 -46.75 -9.58 -14.17
CA HIS A 31 -47.73 -9.50 -15.23
C HIS A 31 -47.44 -10.51 -16.37
N HIS A 32 -46.16 -10.80 -16.64
CA HIS A 32 -45.76 -11.76 -17.66
C HIS A 32 -46.02 -13.22 -17.24
N ILE A 33 -45.66 -13.63 -16.02
CA ILE A 33 -45.86 -15.01 -15.55
C ILE A 33 -47.34 -15.40 -15.45
N LYS A 34 -48.22 -14.44 -15.14
CA LYS A 34 -49.68 -14.65 -15.16
C LYS A 34 -50.22 -15.03 -16.56
N LYS A 35 -49.48 -14.69 -17.63
CA LYS A 35 -49.88 -14.93 -19.02
C LYS A 35 -49.00 -15.95 -19.76
N CYS A 36 -47.86 -16.35 -19.18
CA CYS A 36 -46.90 -17.25 -19.80
C CYS A 36 -46.56 -18.41 -18.85
N SER A 37 -47.18 -19.58 -19.07
CA SER A 37 -46.93 -20.78 -18.28
C SER A 37 -45.45 -21.19 -18.30
N LYS A 38 -44.78 -21.09 -19.45
CA LYS A 38 -43.35 -21.41 -19.61
C LYS A 38 -42.40 -20.55 -18.77
N CYS A 39 -42.81 -19.35 -18.39
CA CYS A 39 -42.02 -18.47 -17.54
C CYS A 39 -42.39 -18.68 -16.07
N ASN A 40 -43.66 -18.99 -15.78
CA ASN A 40 -44.10 -19.39 -14.45
C ASN A 40 -43.42 -20.69 -13.97
N ASP A 41 -43.35 -21.71 -14.83
CA ASP A 41 -42.69 -22.98 -14.51
C ASP A 41 -41.18 -22.79 -14.29
N TYR A 42 -40.57 -21.88 -15.06
CA TYR A 42 -39.15 -21.53 -14.91
C TYR A 42 -38.86 -20.81 -13.59
N LEU A 43 -39.74 -19.88 -13.18
CA LEU A 43 -39.64 -19.21 -11.88
C LEU A 43 -39.71 -20.21 -10.72
N ASN A 44 -40.60 -21.20 -10.81
CA ASN A 44 -40.71 -22.25 -9.80
C ASN A 44 -39.43 -23.11 -9.75
N SER A 45 -38.85 -23.47 -10.90
CA SER A 45 -37.57 -24.21 -10.93
C SER A 45 -36.41 -23.44 -10.30
N LEU A 46 -36.36 -22.11 -10.48
CA LEU A 46 -35.36 -21.25 -9.84
C LEU A 46 -35.56 -21.19 -8.32
N SER A 47 -36.80 -21.18 -7.85
CA SER A 47 -37.08 -21.22 -6.41
C SER A 47 -36.68 -22.56 -5.77
N ASP A 48 -36.92 -23.69 -6.44
CA ASP A 48 -36.57 -25.02 -5.96
C ASP A 48 -35.05 -25.24 -5.88
N GLU A 49 -34.27 -24.71 -6.84
CA GLU A 49 -32.80 -24.71 -6.77
C GLU A 49 -32.29 -23.87 -5.60
N CYS A 50 -32.94 -22.74 -5.29
CA CYS A 50 -32.59 -21.86 -4.17
C CYS A 50 -32.87 -22.51 -2.78
N PHE A 51 -33.78 -23.48 -2.69
CA PHE A 51 -34.05 -24.21 -1.43
C PHE A 51 -33.02 -25.31 -1.11
N LEU A 52 -32.29 -25.82 -2.11
CA LEU A 52 -31.26 -26.85 -1.86
C LEU A 52 -29.92 -26.27 -1.39
N GLU A 53 -29.67 -24.98 -1.58
CA GLU A 53 -28.45 -24.31 -1.12
C GLU A 53 -28.62 -23.60 0.23
N LYS A 54 -29.86 -23.49 0.74
CA LYS A 54 -30.20 -22.75 1.96
C LYS A 54 -29.94 -23.47 3.29
N ASN A 55 -29.44 -24.71 3.25
CA ASN A 55 -29.06 -25.48 4.46
C ASN A 55 -27.56 -25.42 4.79
N VAL A 56 -26.79 -24.60 4.09
CA VAL A 56 -25.47 -24.17 4.57
C VAL A 56 -25.66 -22.75 5.10
N VAL A 57 -26.07 -22.65 6.37
CA VAL A 57 -25.76 -21.47 7.17
C VAL A 57 -24.24 -21.51 7.36
N ASP A 58 -23.52 -21.08 6.32
CA ASP A 58 -22.12 -20.72 6.47
C ASP A 58 -22.14 -19.49 7.37
N LYS A 59 -21.86 -19.78 8.63
CA LYS A 59 -21.29 -18.84 9.57
C LYS A 59 -19.99 -18.37 8.92
N TYR A 60 -20.08 -17.34 8.08
CA TYR A 60 -18.93 -16.71 7.44
C TYR A 60 -18.20 -15.93 8.54
N GLU A 61 -17.48 -16.66 9.40
CA GLU A 61 -16.25 -16.15 9.95
C GLU A 61 -15.33 -15.99 8.74
N VAL A 62 -15.28 -14.75 8.21
CA VAL A 62 -14.15 -14.33 7.39
C VAL A 62 -12.92 -14.67 8.21
N ASP A 63 -12.22 -15.75 7.85
CA ASP A 63 -10.89 -16.00 8.37
C ASP A 63 -10.02 -14.85 7.85
N ASP A 64 -9.95 -13.78 8.66
CA ASP A 64 -9.13 -12.58 8.46
C ASP A 64 -7.67 -12.93 8.09
N LYS A 65 -7.24 -14.19 8.25
CA LYS A 65 -5.91 -14.68 7.94
C LYS A 65 -5.68 -15.00 6.45
N VAL A 66 -6.70 -15.30 5.64
CA VAL A 66 -6.49 -15.69 4.22
C VAL A 66 -6.39 -14.46 3.31
N GLU A 67 -7.26 -13.47 3.46
CA GLU A 67 -7.13 -12.19 2.74
C GLU A 67 -5.88 -11.41 3.17
N GLN A 68 -5.51 -11.50 4.46
CA GLN A 68 -4.28 -10.89 4.94
C GLN A 68 -3.02 -11.52 4.32
N LYS A 69 -2.98 -12.82 4.03
CA LYS A 69 -1.78 -13.43 3.43
C LYS A 69 -1.52 -12.96 2.00
N ILE A 70 -2.56 -12.85 1.17
CA ILE A 70 -2.40 -12.42 -0.23
C ILE A 70 -2.05 -10.91 -0.28
N VAL A 71 -2.70 -10.08 0.53
CA VAL A 71 -2.36 -8.66 0.64
C VAL A 71 -0.99 -8.46 1.31
N GLN A 72 -0.60 -9.29 2.28
CA GLN A 72 0.72 -9.24 2.89
C GLN A 72 1.79 -9.66 1.90
N ASP A 73 1.58 -10.66 1.05
CA ASP A 73 2.58 -11.08 0.05
C ASP A 73 2.70 -10.06 -1.10
N ILE A 74 1.60 -9.43 -1.53
CA ILE A 74 1.61 -8.32 -2.50
C ILE A 74 2.26 -7.08 -1.90
N LYS A 75 1.91 -6.68 -0.66
CA LYS A 75 2.59 -5.58 0.07
C LYS A 75 4.06 -5.88 0.31
N ARG A 76 4.42 -7.13 0.68
CA ARG A 76 5.80 -7.56 0.96
C ARG A 76 6.67 -7.51 -0.29
N SER A 77 6.12 -7.82 -1.47
CA SER A 77 6.87 -7.72 -2.73
C SER A 77 7.25 -6.26 -3.10
N ASN A 78 6.34 -5.31 -2.88
CA ASN A 78 6.59 -3.89 -3.15
C ASN A 78 7.43 -3.24 -2.05
N VAL A 79 7.30 -3.69 -0.80
CA VAL A 79 8.17 -3.27 0.32
C VAL A 79 9.61 -3.74 0.10
N SER A 80 9.84 -4.96 -0.37
CA SER A 80 11.21 -5.43 -0.70
C SER A 80 11.87 -4.58 -1.78
N LYS A 81 11.14 -4.25 -2.85
CA LYS A 81 11.64 -3.36 -3.91
C LYS A 81 11.93 -1.95 -3.35
N LEU A 82 11.01 -1.41 -2.55
CA LEU A 82 11.17 -0.11 -1.89
C LEU A 82 12.40 -0.05 -0.98
N LEU A 83 12.68 -1.13 -0.22
CA LEU A 83 13.87 -1.24 0.61
C LEU A 83 15.14 -1.25 -0.24
N ILE A 84 15.17 -2.00 -1.35
CA ILE A 84 16.30 -2.01 -2.28
C ILE A 84 16.55 -0.60 -2.85
N TYR A 85 15.51 0.08 -3.34
CA TYR A 85 15.65 1.46 -3.82
C TYR A 85 16.12 2.41 -2.73
N SER A 86 15.63 2.25 -1.49
CA SER A 86 16.08 3.03 -0.35
C SER A 86 17.54 2.80 0.00
N ILE A 87 18.02 1.55 -0.05
CA ILE A 87 19.42 1.20 0.20
C ILE A 87 20.31 1.83 -0.88
N VAL A 88 19.97 1.63 -2.15
CA VAL A 88 20.73 2.20 -3.27
C VAL A 88 20.76 3.73 -3.19
N GLY A 89 19.62 4.37 -2.93
CA GLY A 89 19.54 5.82 -2.76
C GLY A 89 20.29 6.33 -1.54
N GLY A 90 20.25 5.60 -0.42
CA GLY A 90 21.00 5.92 0.79
C GLY A 90 22.51 5.84 0.58
N VAL A 91 23.00 4.79 -0.10
CA VAL A 91 24.42 4.65 -0.46
C VAL A 91 24.87 5.72 -1.46
N LEU A 92 24.00 6.08 -2.42
CA LEU A 92 24.28 7.21 -3.31
C LEU A 92 24.35 8.53 -2.54
N ALA A 93 23.45 8.73 -1.57
CA ALA A 93 23.44 9.92 -0.73
C ALA A 93 24.70 10.02 0.13
N THR A 94 25.19 8.92 0.73
CA THR A 94 26.43 8.95 1.52
C THR A 94 27.63 9.36 0.68
N LEU A 95 27.78 8.82 -0.53
CA LEU A 95 28.85 9.20 -1.45
C LEU A 95 28.83 10.70 -1.78
N LEU A 96 27.65 11.25 -2.05
CA LEU A 96 27.45 12.66 -2.39
C LEU A 96 27.60 13.61 -1.20
N THR A 97 27.52 13.11 0.03
CA THR A 97 27.64 13.89 1.26
C THR A 97 29.09 13.96 1.77
N SER A 98 30.03 13.30 1.10
CA SER A 98 31.46 13.42 1.43
C SER A 98 32.12 14.57 0.65
N GLY A 99 32.98 15.37 1.31
CA GLY A 99 33.74 16.45 0.67
C GLY A 99 32.97 17.76 0.44
N SER A 100 33.31 18.54 -0.60
CA SER A 100 32.69 19.86 -0.87
C SER A 100 31.26 19.79 -1.42
N LEU A 101 30.76 18.59 -1.69
CA LEU A 101 29.47 18.33 -2.34
C LEU A 101 28.30 18.18 -1.35
N ILE A 102 28.52 18.38 -0.05
CA ILE A 102 27.50 18.25 1.01
C ILE A 102 26.22 19.04 0.70
N PHE A 103 26.34 20.23 0.12
CA PHE A 103 25.20 21.06 -0.28
C PHE A 103 24.38 20.45 -1.44
N ASN A 104 25.01 19.69 -2.33
CA ASN A 104 24.33 19.06 -3.47
C ASN A 104 23.51 17.84 -3.02
N GLY A 105 23.95 17.11 -2.00
CA GLY A 105 23.17 16.01 -1.41
C GLY A 105 21.81 16.48 -0.85
N PHE A 106 21.76 17.70 -0.33
CA PHE A 106 20.57 18.30 0.27
C PHE A 106 19.42 18.53 -0.71
N LEU A 107 19.72 18.89 -1.96
CA LEU A 107 18.70 19.05 -3.01
C LEU A 107 18.22 17.71 -3.57
N LEU A 108 19.06 16.68 -3.49
CA LEU A 108 18.78 15.37 -4.07
C LEU A 108 17.85 14.53 -3.17
N LEU A 109 17.94 14.70 -1.86
CA LEU A 109 17.14 13.95 -0.87
C LEU A 109 15.63 14.21 -0.96
N PRO A 110 15.14 15.46 -1.13
CA PRO A 110 13.72 15.70 -1.37
C PRO A 110 13.23 15.12 -2.69
N LEU A 111 14.02 15.20 -3.77
CA LEU A 111 13.67 14.61 -5.06
C LEU A 111 13.52 13.08 -4.93
N PHE A 112 14.48 12.46 -4.26
CA PHE A 112 14.45 11.02 -3.97
C PHE A 112 13.22 10.62 -3.15
N GLY A 113 12.92 11.36 -2.08
CA GLY A 113 11.72 11.14 -1.26
C GLY A 113 10.42 11.26 -2.07
N ALA A 114 10.31 12.25 -2.95
CA ALA A 114 9.16 12.46 -3.82
C ALA A 114 8.96 11.31 -4.82
N VAL A 115 10.03 10.91 -5.51
CA VAL A 115 9.99 9.81 -6.51
C VAL A 115 9.59 8.50 -5.86
N ILE A 116 10.15 8.19 -4.68
CA ILE A 116 9.79 6.96 -3.96
C ILE A 116 8.33 6.98 -3.53
N TYR A 117 7.85 8.10 -2.99
CA TYR A 117 6.46 8.23 -2.61
C TYR A 117 5.53 8.02 -3.82
N LEU A 118 5.80 8.67 -4.95
CA LEU A 118 4.95 8.57 -6.14
C LEU A 118 4.88 7.13 -6.67
N LYS A 119 5.98 6.37 -6.60
CA LYS A 119 6.05 4.99 -7.11
C LYS A 119 5.48 3.94 -6.17
N PHE A 120 5.67 4.09 -4.85
CA PHE A 120 5.32 3.06 -3.86
C PHE A 120 4.19 3.48 -2.91
N LYS A 121 3.72 4.72 -2.97
CA LYS A 121 2.64 5.31 -2.17
C LYS A 121 2.81 5.14 -0.66
N ASN A 122 4.07 5.05 -0.21
CA ASN A 122 4.40 4.88 1.20
C ASN A 122 5.09 6.12 1.77
N LYS A 123 4.63 6.57 2.94
CA LYS A 123 5.02 7.84 3.55
C LYS A 123 6.24 7.72 4.48
N LEU A 124 6.41 6.58 5.14
CA LEU A 124 7.35 6.46 6.27
C LEU A 124 8.58 5.59 5.98
N ILE A 125 8.47 4.60 5.10
CA ILE A 125 9.57 3.64 4.89
C ILE A 125 10.82 4.33 4.33
N ALA A 126 10.69 5.28 3.40
CA ALA A 126 11.85 5.96 2.83
C ALA A 126 12.57 6.89 3.83
N PRO A 127 11.88 7.75 4.59
CA PRO A 127 12.56 8.50 5.66
C PRO A 127 13.22 7.61 6.72
N LEU A 128 12.52 6.56 7.17
CA LEU A 128 13.05 5.64 8.18
C LEU A 128 14.25 4.84 7.68
N SER A 129 14.22 4.35 6.44
CA SER A 129 15.34 3.62 5.86
C SER A 129 16.56 4.52 5.71
N ILE A 130 16.41 5.77 5.26
CA ILE A 130 17.49 6.75 5.18
C ILE A 130 18.10 7.04 6.55
N TYR A 131 17.28 7.21 7.58
CA TYR A 131 17.77 7.39 8.95
C TYR A 131 18.65 6.22 9.40
N VAL A 132 18.14 4.98 9.24
CA VAL A 132 18.88 3.77 9.66
C VAL A 132 20.18 3.63 8.88
N ILE A 133 20.14 3.80 7.55
CA ILE A 133 21.34 3.70 6.70
C ILE A 133 22.38 4.74 7.10
N GLN A 134 21.98 5.99 7.28
CA GLN A 134 22.90 7.08 7.62
C GLN A 134 23.48 6.90 9.02
N PHE A 135 22.66 6.51 9.99
CA PHE A 135 23.11 6.25 11.36
C PHE A 135 24.12 5.10 11.41
N LEU A 136 23.85 4.00 10.69
CA LEU A 136 24.78 2.88 10.57
C LEU A 136 26.09 3.28 9.90
N ASN A 137 26.03 4.04 8.80
CA ASN A 137 27.23 4.52 8.10
C ASN A 137 28.14 5.32 9.02
N LEU A 138 27.59 6.31 9.73
CA LEU A 138 28.35 7.14 10.66
C LEU A 138 28.87 6.36 11.87
N SER A 139 28.16 5.32 12.29
CA SER A 139 28.58 4.44 13.38
C SER A 139 29.72 3.52 12.97
N ILE A 140 29.74 3.08 11.71
CA ILE A 140 30.85 2.30 11.13
C ILE A 140 32.10 3.19 11.02
N ASP A 141 31.97 4.42 10.51
CA ASP A 141 33.08 5.37 10.41
C ASP A 141 33.72 5.64 11.79
N MET A 142 32.89 5.86 12.82
CA MET A 142 33.35 5.98 14.22
C MET A 142 34.19 4.79 14.67
N PHE A 143 33.71 3.58 14.37
CA PHE A 143 34.36 2.35 14.83
C PHE A 143 35.68 2.11 14.10
N ILE A 144 35.75 2.46 12.81
CA ILE A 144 36.98 2.40 12.02
C ILE A 144 38.02 3.39 12.60
N ASP A 145 37.64 4.64 12.84
CA ASP A 145 38.54 5.64 13.43
C ASP A 145 39.06 5.21 14.80
N LEU A 146 38.18 4.67 15.65
CA LEU A 146 38.54 4.08 16.94
C LEU A 146 39.53 2.91 16.81
N SER A 147 39.38 2.07 15.80
CA SER A 147 40.25 0.91 15.58
C SER A 147 41.66 1.29 15.09
N ILE A 148 41.76 2.35 14.28
CA ILE A 148 43.02 2.86 13.73
C ILE A 148 43.80 3.62 14.82
N GLN A 149 43.11 4.32 15.72
CA GLN A 149 43.71 5.15 16.76
C GLN A 149 44.22 4.35 17.98
N SER A 150 44.20 3.01 17.94
CA SER A 150 44.55 2.11 19.07
C SER A 150 45.97 2.28 19.65
N GLU A 151 46.83 3.10 19.06
CA GLU A 151 48.12 3.48 19.63
C GLU A 151 48.03 4.71 20.57
N ASN A 152 46.92 5.45 20.57
CA ASN A 152 46.69 6.64 21.38
C ASN A 152 45.29 6.63 22.05
N ILE A 153 45.31 6.47 23.38
CA ILE A 153 44.41 7.13 24.35
C ILE A 153 43.09 6.39 24.68
N GLY A 154 42.82 6.36 25.99
CA GLY A 154 41.54 6.00 26.58
C GLY A 154 40.44 6.99 26.21
N VAL A 155 39.62 6.60 25.22
CA VAL A 155 38.36 7.24 24.89
C VAL A 155 37.45 7.19 26.11
N THR A 156 36.94 8.33 26.57
CA THR A 156 36.02 8.34 27.71
C THR A 156 34.62 7.92 27.27
N LEU A 157 33.83 7.38 28.20
CA LEU A 157 32.42 7.07 27.94
C LEU A 157 31.65 8.29 27.42
N TRP A 158 32.02 9.50 27.88
CA TRP A 158 31.42 10.75 27.45
C TRP A 158 31.69 11.07 25.97
N ASP A 159 32.90 10.80 25.49
CA ASP A 159 33.26 11.01 24.08
C ASP A 159 32.39 10.11 23.18
N TYR A 160 32.25 8.84 23.55
CA TYR A 160 31.42 7.88 22.83
C TYR A 160 29.94 8.29 22.81
N VAL A 161 29.39 8.69 23.96
CA VAL A 161 27.99 9.16 24.06
C VAL A 161 27.80 10.42 23.23
N SER A 162 28.72 11.38 23.28
CA SER A 162 28.61 12.62 22.52
C SER A 162 28.63 12.37 21.00
N TYR A 163 29.51 11.47 20.54
CA TYR A 163 29.64 11.13 19.13
C TYR A 163 28.39 10.41 18.61
N THR A 164 27.91 9.41 19.35
CA THR A 164 26.69 8.67 18.99
C THR A 164 25.45 9.56 18.96
N CYS A 165 25.31 10.47 19.92
CA CYS A 165 24.25 11.49 19.89
C CYS A 165 24.39 12.44 18.69
N GLY A 166 25.60 12.91 18.39
CA GLY A 166 25.88 13.76 17.22
C GLY A 166 25.48 13.07 15.92
N ASN A 167 25.86 11.80 15.75
CA ASN A 167 25.47 10.98 14.61
C ASN A 167 23.96 10.82 14.46
N ALA A 168 23.25 10.55 15.56
CA ALA A 168 21.80 10.44 15.55
C ALA A 168 21.14 11.75 15.11
N ILE A 169 21.57 12.88 15.66
CA ILE A 169 21.08 14.21 15.27
C ILE A 169 21.36 14.46 13.79
N PHE A 170 22.56 14.17 13.32
CA PHE A 170 22.91 14.36 11.91
C PHE A 170 22.04 13.48 11.01
N ALA A 171 21.85 12.20 11.32
CA ALA A 171 20.95 11.32 10.58
C ALA A 171 19.48 11.80 10.56
N LEU A 172 19.00 12.40 11.65
CA LEU A 172 17.66 13.02 11.69
C LEU A 172 17.51 14.18 10.70
N PHE A 173 18.58 14.96 10.46
CA PHE A 173 18.53 16.00 9.42
C PHE A 173 18.28 15.41 8.03
N PHE A 174 18.96 14.32 7.65
CA PHE A 174 18.74 13.65 6.36
C PHE A 174 17.32 13.09 6.23
N MET A 175 16.83 12.46 7.30
CA MET A 175 15.45 11.98 7.39
C MET A 175 14.45 13.11 7.14
N GLY A 176 14.70 14.29 7.71
CA GLY A 176 13.88 15.49 7.49
C GLY A 176 13.78 15.89 6.02
N PHE A 177 14.89 15.91 5.27
CA PHE A 177 14.87 16.23 3.85
C PHE A 177 14.13 15.21 3.01
N THR A 178 14.32 13.93 3.30
CA THR A 178 13.54 12.87 2.64
C THR A 178 12.06 13.00 2.94
N PHE A 179 11.69 13.37 4.17
CA PHE A 179 10.29 13.59 4.56
C PHE A 179 9.66 14.78 3.82
N ILE A 180 10.38 15.90 3.68
CA ILE A 180 9.95 17.03 2.85
C ILE A 180 9.69 16.55 1.41
N GLY A 181 10.58 15.71 0.87
CA GLY A 181 10.38 15.05 -0.42
C GLY A 181 9.09 14.26 -0.53
N VAL A 182 8.80 13.43 0.47
CA VAL A 182 7.54 12.67 0.53
C VAL A 182 6.33 13.60 0.51
N VAL A 183 6.35 14.70 1.27
CA VAL A 183 5.28 15.72 1.26
C VAL A 183 5.10 16.33 -0.12
N ILE A 184 6.19 16.67 -0.81
CA ILE A 184 6.14 17.15 -2.20
C ILE A 184 5.49 16.11 -3.11
N GLY A 185 5.86 14.84 -2.98
CA GLY A 185 5.25 13.74 -3.73
C GLY A 185 3.74 13.63 -3.51
N ILE A 186 3.27 13.77 -2.26
CA ILE A 186 1.84 13.78 -1.91
C ILE A 186 1.12 14.94 -2.61
N LEU A 187 1.72 16.13 -2.62
CA LEU A 187 1.14 17.30 -3.28
C LEU A 187 1.04 17.11 -4.79
N ILE A 188 2.09 16.56 -5.43
CA ILE A 188 2.10 16.28 -6.86
C ILE A 188 0.99 15.31 -7.24
N GLU A 189 0.81 14.24 -6.47
CA GLU A 189 -0.27 13.27 -6.68
C GLU A 189 -1.64 13.95 -6.69
N LYS A 190 -1.94 14.73 -5.64
CA LYS A 190 -3.24 15.41 -5.50
C LYS A 190 -3.53 16.43 -6.60
N ILE A 191 -2.49 17.09 -7.13
CA ILE A 191 -2.66 18.17 -8.12
C ILE A 191 -2.75 17.61 -9.54
N PHE A 192 -1.94 16.59 -9.87
CA PHE A 192 -1.74 16.16 -11.26
C PHE A 192 -2.31 14.78 -11.58
N LEU A 193 -2.50 13.90 -10.59
CA LEU A 193 -2.88 12.50 -10.82
C LEU A 193 -4.32 12.17 -10.41
N ASP A 194 -4.96 12.99 -9.56
CA ASP A 194 -6.36 12.81 -9.11
C ASP A 194 -7.39 13.54 -10.03
N LYS A 195 -7.08 13.77 -11.31
CA LYS A 195 -8.03 14.29 -12.32
C LYS A 195 -8.61 13.17 -13.17
#